data_AF-A0A4P6A262-F1
#
_entry.id   AF-A0A4P6A262-F1
#
_cell.length_a   1.000
_cell.length_b   1.000
_cell.length_c   1.000
_cell.angle_alpha   90.00
_cell.angle_beta   90.00
_cell.angle_gamma   90.00
#
_symmetry.space_group_name_H-M   'P 1'
#
loop_
_entity.id
_entity.type
_entity.pdbx_description
1 polymer ?
#
loop_
_entity_poly.entity_id
_entity_poly.type
_entity_poly.pdbx_seq_one_letter_code
_entity_poly.pdbx_strand_id
1 'polypeptide(L)'
;MNMKSSYSNLRIELVETSFEKIKPRAVEFVSSFYQNLFETYPETQRLFGKTDMDKQGKKLLNSLILLVEGLRTPELLVPILKDLGARHKGYGTVAEYYPLVGDILLQTFADYLQADWTPEVAQAWLEIYTTTSQLMLEGAGVDISQLSTQPEIQNPPSPPQISVSLAKETTPQLSTTAQIELVETSFEKIKPRAVKFVASFYENLFETYPETQHLFGKTDMDKQGKKLLNSLILLVEGLRTPEALIPVLKDLGARHKGYGTITEHYPLVGEILLNTFADYLQEDWTPDVAQAWLEIYTNTSNLMLEGAGVDVAVKSEKPEIKAIPFPSSTGETVFPQSGRMGREKTAPQQRNLSQVIRLILKPLKLIQNSFKYIFKKILDWFWESPTWVVAITIAFMLVVLVIFTPDDSVLSRILSDIEPISIIVAIILYVKEIPDRKKEFRYQAWSVIDAAHGVKVSPARIIALQDLNEDGVALNNLDLPGAKLVRINLPKADLSEANLTKSDLNHADLNHANLGNALLARVNLTGANLSHANFGFAKLSYANLSSANLSHANLICADLRHTNLSGANLSNANLSGADMKGAYLTGANLRGANVSQYDLRGAYLKGAIMPDGSKHP
;
A
#
# COMPACT_ATOMS: atom_id res chain seq x y z
N MET A 1 30.43 8.10 -25.52
CA MET A 1 31.28 7.49 -24.47
C MET A 1 30.80 6.06 -24.25
N ASN A 2 31.68 5.05 -24.31
CA ASN A 2 31.26 3.64 -24.32
C ASN A 2 31.08 3.15 -22.86
N MET A 3 29.85 3.05 -22.36
CA MET A 3 29.55 2.62 -20.98
C MET A 3 30.18 1.27 -20.59
N LYS A 4 30.53 0.43 -21.58
CA LYS A 4 31.22 -0.86 -21.36
C LYS A 4 32.62 -0.74 -20.73
N SER A 5 33.29 0.41 -20.77
CA SER A 5 34.66 0.53 -20.23
C SER A 5 34.77 1.27 -18.91
N SER A 6 33.70 1.86 -18.37
CA SER A 6 33.81 2.80 -17.24
C SER A 6 33.38 2.24 -15.89
N TYR A 7 32.78 1.05 -15.85
CA TYR A 7 32.28 0.45 -14.60
C TYR A 7 32.82 -0.96 -14.41
N SER A 8 33.59 -1.15 -13.35
CA SER A 8 33.88 -2.51 -12.89
C SER A 8 32.62 -3.11 -12.27
N ASN A 9 32.39 -4.42 -12.47
CA ASN A 9 31.27 -5.15 -11.86
C ASN A 9 31.19 -4.94 -10.33
N LEU A 10 32.34 -4.73 -9.70
CA LEU A 10 32.47 -4.46 -8.25
C LEU A 10 31.76 -3.16 -7.83
N ARG A 11 31.81 -2.11 -8.66
CA ARG A 11 31.15 -0.82 -8.34
C ARG A 11 29.64 -0.88 -8.51
N ILE A 12 29.16 -1.65 -9.48
CA ILE A 12 27.71 -1.89 -9.67
C ILE A 12 27.14 -2.64 -8.46
N GLU A 13 27.85 -3.67 -7.99
CA GLU A 13 27.44 -4.44 -6.81
C GLU A 13 27.38 -3.59 -5.54
N LEU A 14 28.31 -2.65 -5.34
CA LEU A 14 28.27 -1.71 -4.21
C LEU A 14 27.03 -0.82 -4.27
N VAL A 15 26.65 -0.33 -5.45
CA VAL A 15 25.45 0.50 -5.63
C VAL A 15 24.17 -0.32 -5.41
N GLU A 16 24.08 -1.54 -5.98
CA GLU A 16 22.94 -2.43 -5.79
C GLU A 16 22.74 -2.80 -4.31
N THR A 17 23.80 -3.26 -3.64
CA THR A 17 23.73 -3.72 -2.25
C THR A 17 23.45 -2.60 -1.26
N SER A 18 24.02 -1.40 -1.48
CA SER A 18 23.70 -0.24 -0.66
C SER A 18 22.28 0.28 -0.94
N PHE A 19 21.81 0.27 -2.19
CA PHE A 19 20.44 0.68 -2.52
C PHE A 19 19.38 -0.23 -1.90
N GLU A 20 19.61 -1.56 -1.85
CA GLU A 20 18.71 -2.51 -1.19
C GLU A 20 18.45 -2.16 0.29
N LYS A 21 19.46 -1.61 0.99
CA LYS A 21 19.32 -1.18 2.38
C LYS A 21 18.44 0.05 2.55
N ILE A 22 18.27 0.85 1.50
CA ILE A 22 17.38 2.02 1.48
C ILE A 22 15.91 1.63 1.24
N LYS A 23 15.64 0.52 0.53
CA LYS A 23 14.27 0.14 0.11
C LYS A 23 13.22 0.10 1.24
N PRO A 24 13.52 -0.44 2.44
CA PRO A 24 12.55 -0.45 3.54
C PRO A 24 12.12 0.95 4.00
N ARG A 25 12.96 1.97 3.76
CA ARG A 25 12.75 3.37 4.17
C ARG A 25 12.63 4.31 2.97
N ALA A 26 12.31 3.79 1.78
CA ALA A 26 12.38 4.54 0.53
C ALA A 26 11.47 5.78 0.49
N VAL A 27 10.32 5.75 1.17
CA VAL A 27 9.40 6.90 1.25
C VAL A 27 10.00 8.02 2.11
N GLU A 28 10.63 7.66 3.22
CA GLU A 28 11.30 8.60 4.12
C GLU A 28 12.52 9.21 3.43
N PHE A 29 13.36 8.37 2.81
CA PHE A 29 14.54 8.75 2.05
C PHE A 29 14.21 9.85 1.03
N VAL A 30 13.17 9.65 0.23
CA VAL A 30 12.76 10.61 -0.80
C VAL A 30 12.17 11.88 -0.21
N SER A 31 11.43 11.78 0.90
CA SER A 31 10.88 12.95 1.58
C SER A 31 12.00 13.83 2.14
N SER A 32 13.00 13.19 2.77
CA SER A 32 14.20 13.84 3.30
C SER A 32 15.03 14.48 2.19
N PHE A 33 15.21 13.82 1.05
CA PHE A 33 15.88 14.39 -0.11
C PHE A 33 15.23 15.70 -0.58
N TYR A 34 13.90 15.72 -0.80
CA TYR A 34 13.22 16.93 -1.28
C TYR A 34 13.19 18.05 -0.24
N GLN A 35 13.04 17.70 1.04
CA GLN A 35 13.14 18.66 2.12
C GLN A 35 14.52 19.33 2.13
N ASN A 36 15.59 18.55 2.16
CA ASN A 36 16.96 19.05 2.16
C ASN A 36 17.27 19.86 0.90
N LEU A 37 16.79 19.42 -0.27
CA LEU A 37 16.98 20.13 -1.54
C LEU A 37 16.38 21.53 -1.50
N PHE A 38 15.19 21.66 -0.93
CA PHE A 38 14.46 22.93 -0.87
C PHE A 38 14.94 23.85 0.25
N GLU A 39 15.49 23.28 1.32
CA GLU A 39 16.13 24.04 2.40
C GLU A 39 17.50 24.56 1.97
N THR A 40 18.34 23.72 1.35
CA THR A 40 19.70 24.09 0.93
C THR A 40 19.73 24.92 -0.36
N TYR A 41 18.85 24.62 -1.33
CA TYR A 41 18.79 25.30 -2.63
C TYR A 41 17.37 25.81 -2.94
N PRO A 42 16.89 26.88 -2.27
CA PRO A 42 15.51 27.37 -2.40
C PRO A 42 15.11 27.76 -3.83
N GLU A 43 16.06 28.12 -4.69
CA GLU A 43 15.84 28.41 -6.10
C GLU A 43 15.26 27.22 -6.88
N THR A 44 15.51 25.99 -6.42
CA THR A 44 14.98 24.77 -7.04
C THR A 44 13.48 24.61 -6.80
N GLN A 45 12.93 25.17 -5.71
CA GLN A 45 11.50 25.09 -5.38
C GLN A 45 10.60 25.64 -6.50
N ARG A 46 11.10 26.60 -7.29
CA ARG A 46 10.34 27.19 -8.41
C ARG A 46 9.97 26.16 -9.48
N LEU A 47 10.75 25.09 -9.64
CA LEU A 47 10.44 24.00 -10.56
C LEU A 47 9.29 23.11 -10.06
N PHE A 48 8.95 23.19 -8.78
CA PHE A 48 7.99 22.30 -8.11
C PHE A 48 6.72 23.00 -7.62
N GLY A 49 6.54 24.31 -7.88
CA GLY A 49 5.42 25.10 -7.34
C GLY A 49 4.00 24.65 -7.73
N LYS A 50 3.85 23.74 -8.70
CA LYS A 50 2.56 23.11 -9.09
C LYS A 50 2.60 21.58 -9.03
N THR A 51 3.65 21.04 -8.41
CA THR A 51 3.97 19.62 -8.44
C THR A 51 3.44 18.94 -7.18
N ASP A 52 2.69 17.86 -7.37
CA ASP A 52 2.27 16.98 -6.28
C ASP A 52 3.53 16.26 -5.74
N MET A 53 3.98 16.67 -4.56
CA MET A 53 5.24 16.21 -3.99
C MET A 53 5.23 14.73 -3.60
N ASP A 54 4.06 14.17 -3.25
CA ASP A 54 3.93 12.73 -2.99
C ASP A 54 4.10 11.92 -4.27
N LYS A 55 3.50 12.38 -5.39
CA LYS A 55 3.71 11.76 -6.70
C LYS A 55 5.14 11.98 -7.22
N GLN A 56 5.70 13.16 -7.00
CA GLN A 56 7.06 13.49 -7.41
C GLN A 56 8.07 12.63 -6.67
N GLY A 57 7.85 12.37 -5.38
CA GLY A 57 8.66 11.45 -4.62
C GLY A 57 8.65 10.03 -5.21
N LYS A 58 7.47 9.50 -5.56
CA LYS A 58 7.36 8.19 -6.24
C LYS A 58 8.09 8.16 -7.58
N LYS A 59 8.05 9.26 -8.35
CA LYS A 59 8.79 9.38 -9.63
C LYS A 59 10.31 9.34 -9.41
N LEU A 60 10.82 10.03 -8.39
CA LEU A 60 12.23 10.00 -8.04
C LEU A 60 12.65 8.57 -7.65
N LEU A 61 11.89 7.93 -6.75
CA LEU A 61 12.18 6.57 -6.32
C LEU A 61 12.19 5.58 -7.49
N ASN A 62 11.18 5.62 -8.35
CA ASN A 62 11.09 4.75 -9.52
C ASN A 62 12.24 5.01 -10.51
N SER A 63 12.70 6.26 -10.63
CA SER A 63 13.84 6.60 -11.48
C SER A 63 15.16 6.06 -10.90
N LEU A 64 15.32 6.09 -9.57
CA LEU A 64 16.47 5.48 -8.89
C LEU A 64 16.47 3.95 -9.01
N ILE A 65 15.29 3.31 -8.87
CA ILE A 65 15.14 1.86 -9.07
C ILE A 65 15.51 1.48 -10.51
N LEU A 66 14.93 2.17 -11.50
CA LEU A 66 15.22 1.96 -12.92
C LEU A 66 16.71 2.13 -13.23
N LEU A 67 17.34 3.14 -12.63
CA LEU A 67 18.76 3.40 -12.78
C LEU A 67 19.59 2.23 -12.24
N VAL A 68 19.36 1.82 -10.99
CA VAL A 68 20.12 0.76 -10.31
C VAL A 68 19.93 -0.59 -11.01
N GLU A 69 18.70 -0.97 -11.33
CA GLU A 69 18.39 -2.22 -12.03
C GLU A 69 18.92 -2.23 -13.48
N GLY A 70 19.00 -1.06 -14.11
CA GLY A 70 19.51 -0.88 -15.46
C GLY A 70 21.04 -0.87 -15.58
N LEU A 71 21.80 -0.78 -14.46
CA LEU A 71 23.26 -0.65 -14.49
C LEU A 71 23.97 -1.82 -15.20
N ARG A 72 23.37 -3.01 -15.16
CA ARG A 72 23.89 -4.22 -15.83
C ARG A 72 23.49 -4.33 -17.30
N THR A 73 22.61 -3.46 -17.80
CA THR A 73 22.10 -3.44 -19.19
C THR A 73 22.22 -2.04 -19.81
N PRO A 74 23.45 -1.50 -19.96
CA PRO A 74 23.68 -0.14 -20.41
C PRO A 74 23.07 0.17 -21.79
N GLU A 75 22.98 -0.82 -22.68
CA GLU A 75 22.34 -0.69 -23.99
C GLU A 75 20.86 -0.31 -23.94
N LEU A 76 20.15 -0.69 -22.86
CA LEU A 76 18.75 -0.32 -22.64
C LEU A 76 18.61 0.94 -21.80
N LEU A 77 19.53 1.14 -20.86
CA LEU A 77 19.49 2.27 -19.94
C LEU A 77 19.88 3.61 -20.61
N VAL A 78 20.86 3.61 -21.54
CA VAL A 78 21.34 4.85 -22.20
C VAL A 78 20.22 5.60 -22.93
N PRO A 79 19.42 4.97 -23.83
CA PRO A 79 18.36 5.69 -24.53
C PRO A 79 17.32 6.27 -23.57
N ILE A 80 16.96 5.53 -22.51
CA ILE A 80 15.98 5.97 -21.52
C ILE A 80 16.47 7.20 -20.75
N LEU A 81 17.74 7.21 -20.33
CA LEU A 81 18.33 8.36 -19.63
C LEU A 81 18.41 9.59 -20.54
N LYS A 82 18.74 9.41 -21.83
CA LYS A 82 18.72 10.51 -22.80
C LYS A 82 17.33 11.09 -23.00
N ASP A 83 16.32 10.23 -23.18
CA ASP A 83 14.91 10.65 -23.30
C ASP A 83 14.40 11.33 -22.02
N LEU A 84 14.82 10.83 -20.85
CA LEU A 84 14.52 11.45 -19.57
C LEU A 84 15.12 12.86 -19.48
N GLY A 85 16.37 13.03 -19.92
CA GLY A 85 17.04 14.33 -20.01
C GLY A 85 16.33 15.32 -20.93
N ALA A 86 15.91 14.89 -22.12
CA ALA A 86 15.12 15.70 -23.05
C ALA A 86 13.82 16.22 -22.40
N ARG A 87 13.15 15.37 -21.61
CA ARG A 87 11.95 15.76 -20.85
C ARG A 87 12.27 16.74 -19.71
N HIS A 88 13.38 16.57 -19.00
CA HIS A 88 13.81 17.50 -17.94
C HIS A 88 14.05 18.90 -18.47
N LYS A 89 14.68 19.02 -19.65
CA LYS A 89 14.76 20.31 -20.37
C LYS A 89 13.37 20.88 -20.68
N GLY A 90 12.44 20.04 -21.11
CA GLY A 90 11.03 20.42 -21.33
C GLY A 90 10.30 20.89 -20.06
N TYR A 91 10.76 20.49 -18.87
CA TYR A 91 10.23 20.93 -17.57
C TYR A 91 10.87 22.23 -17.06
N GLY A 92 11.80 22.81 -17.82
CA GLY A 92 12.52 24.02 -17.43
C GLY A 92 13.75 23.79 -16.57
N THR A 93 14.24 22.54 -16.45
CA THR A 93 15.52 22.24 -15.80
C THR A 93 16.68 22.71 -16.67
N VAL A 94 17.69 23.33 -16.04
CA VAL A 94 18.94 23.76 -16.66
C VAL A 94 20.14 22.97 -16.11
N ALA A 95 21.28 23.02 -16.78
CA ALA A 95 22.44 22.18 -16.45
C ALA A 95 22.99 22.45 -15.03
N GLU A 96 22.86 23.68 -14.57
CA GLU A 96 23.30 24.18 -13.27
C GLU A 96 22.58 23.52 -12.10
N TYR A 97 21.39 22.92 -12.32
CA TYR A 97 20.64 22.24 -11.26
C TYR A 97 21.10 20.80 -10.99
N TYR A 98 21.81 20.17 -11.93
CA TYR A 98 22.24 18.78 -11.75
C TYR A 98 23.28 18.65 -10.61
N PRO A 99 24.32 19.49 -10.50
CA PRO A 99 25.23 19.42 -9.36
C PRO A 99 24.52 19.58 -8.00
N LEU A 100 23.55 20.50 -7.89
CA LEU A 100 22.80 20.76 -6.65
C LEU A 100 21.97 19.54 -6.23
N VAL A 101 21.30 18.91 -7.20
CA VAL A 101 20.54 17.68 -6.98
C VAL A 101 21.47 16.53 -6.58
N GLY A 102 22.63 16.42 -7.20
CA GLY A 102 23.63 15.38 -6.90
C GLY A 102 24.16 15.47 -5.49
N ASP A 103 24.53 16.68 -5.06
CA ASP A 103 25.01 16.97 -3.70
C ASP A 103 24.01 16.49 -2.63
N ILE A 104 22.76 16.94 -2.73
CA ILE A 104 21.72 16.56 -1.76
C ILE A 104 21.38 15.07 -1.83
N LEU A 105 21.36 14.48 -3.03
CA LEU A 105 21.05 13.06 -3.19
C LEU A 105 22.12 12.18 -2.54
N LEU A 106 23.40 12.49 -2.77
CA LEU A 106 24.52 11.77 -2.17
C LEU A 106 24.57 11.97 -0.65
N GLN A 107 24.28 13.18 -0.15
CA GLN A 107 24.16 13.43 1.28
C GLN A 107 23.01 12.62 1.91
N THR A 108 21.86 12.57 1.25
CA THR A 108 20.71 11.77 1.74
C THR A 108 21.06 10.27 1.79
N PHE A 109 21.83 9.76 0.82
CA PHE A 109 22.36 8.39 0.90
C PHE A 109 23.31 8.20 2.08
N ALA A 110 24.20 9.16 2.34
CA ALA A 110 25.09 9.11 3.49
C ALA A 110 24.31 9.06 4.82
N ASP A 111 23.28 9.88 4.96
CA ASP A 111 22.46 9.98 6.18
C ASP A 111 21.67 8.68 6.48
N TYR A 112 21.21 8.01 5.42
CA TYR A 112 20.41 6.78 5.57
C TYR A 112 21.25 5.50 5.63
N LEU A 113 22.43 5.47 5.00
CA LEU A 113 23.34 4.32 5.03
C LEU A 113 24.28 4.36 6.24
N GLN A 114 24.61 5.55 6.75
CA GLN A 114 25.44 5.74 7.95
C GLN A 114 26.76 4.93 7.86
N ALA A 115 26.94 3.94 8.74
CA ALA A 115 28.12 3.07 8.75
C ALA A 115 28.31 2.29 7.44
N ASP A 116 27.25 2.09 6.65
CA ASP A 116 27.30 1.45 5.34
C ASP A 116 27.68 2.42 4.20
N TRP A 117 27.81 3.73 4.47
CA TRP A 117 28.34 4.73 3.52
C TRP A 117 29.87 4.76 3.57
N THR A 118 30.50 3.69 3.10
CA THR A 118 31.97 3.61 3.03
C THR A 118 32.50 4.50 1.89
N PRO A 119 33.81 4.87 1.89
CA PRO A 119 34.41 5.64 0.79
C PRO A 119 34.21 4.98 -0.58
N GLU A 120 34.21 3.65 -0.65
CA GLU A 120 33.99 2.90 -1.88
C GLU A 120 32.53 2.99 -2.36
N VAL A 121 31.57 2.94 -1.42
CA VAL A 121 30.14 3.12 -1.71
C VAL A 121 29.86 4.54 -2.18
N ALA A 122 30.41 5.54 -1.47
CA ALA A 122 30.28 6.95 -1.81
C ALA A 122 30.83 7.24 -3.22
N GLN A 123 32.02 6.72 -3.52
CA GLN A 123 32.64 6.86 -4.83
C GLN A 123 31.83 6.18 -5.94
N ALA A 124 31.27 4.99 -5.67
CA ALA A 124 30.45 4.28 -6.64
C ALA A 124 29.16 5.06 -6.98
N TRP A 125 28.48 5.60 -5.98
CA TRP A 125 27.29 6.44 -6.19
C TRP A 125 27.61 7.76 -6.91
N LEU A 126 28.72 8.41 -6.58
CA LEU A 126 29.17 9.61 -7.28
C LEU A 126 29.34 9.35 -8.79
N GLU A 127 29.98 8.25 -9.14
CA GLU A 127 30.25 7.90 -10.55
C GLU A 127 28.99 7.53 -11.33
N ILE A 128 28.05 6.83 -10.68
CA ILE A 128 26.73 6.55 -11.26
C ILE A 128 25.96 7.85 -11.47
N TYR A 129 25.92 8.73 -10.47
CA TYR A 129 25.24 10.01 -10.57
C TYR A 129 25.82 10.87 -11.70
N THR A 130 27.15 10.99 -11.73
CA THR A 130 27.88 11.80 -12.72
C THR A 130 27.62 11.33 -14.15
N THR A 131 27.62 10.04 -14.38
CA THR A 131 27.39 9.52 -15.74
C THR A 131 25.92 9.60 -16.13
N THR A 132 25.01 9.40 -15.17
CA THR A 132 23.58 9.57 -15.39
C THR A 132 23.25 11.01 -15.78
N SER A 133 23.78 11.98 -15.05
CA SER A 133 23.58 13.40 -15.36
C SER A 133 24.18 13.79 -16.71
N GLN A 134 25.37 13.28 -17.06
CA GLN A 134 25.96 13.49 -18.39
C GLN A 134 25.09 12.93 -19.53
N LEU A 135 24.56 11.72 -19.38
CA LEU A 135 23.67 11.12 -20.38
C LEU A 135 22.35 11.91 -20.51
N MET A 136 21.79 12.38 -19.40
CA MET A 136 20.60 13.23 -19.40
C MET A 136 20.89 14.58 -20.08
N LEU A 137 22.03 15.21 -19.80
CA LEU A 137 22.44 16.46 -20.44
C LEU A 137 22.71 16.30 -21.93
N GLU A 138 23.33 15.19 -22.34
CA GLU A 138 23.51 14.83 -23.75
C GLU A 138 22.15 14.69 -24.45
N GLY A 139 21.18 14.00 -23.82
CA GLY A 139 19.80 13.87 -24.33
C GLY A 139 19.03 15.19 -24.38
N ALA A 140 19.34 16.13 -23.48
CA ALA A 140 18.81 17.50 -23.52
C ALA A 140 19.46 18.38 -24.61
N GLY A 141 20.47 17.87 -25.31
CA GLY A 141 21.22 18.60 -26.34
C GLY A 141 22.19 19.65 -25.77
N VAL A 142 22.68 19.43 -24.55
CA VAL A 142 23.69 20.29 -23.91
C VAL A 142 25.09 19.79 -24.29
N ASP A 143 25.97 20.70 -24.71
CA ASP A 143 27.37 20.37 -25.00
C ASP A 143 28.15 20.14 -23.70
N ILE A 144 28.29 18.87 -23.32
CA ILE A 144 28.97 18.43 -22.10
C ILE A 144 30.48 18.73 -22.07
N SER A 145 31.08 19.16 -23.19
CA SER A 145 32.50 19.56 -23.23
C SER A 145 32.80 20.86 -22.49
N GLN A 146 31.77 21.63 -22.11
CA GLN A 146 31.90 22.92 -21.42
C GLN A 146 31.44 22.93 -19.96
N LEU A 147 30.94 21.81 -19.42
CA LEU A 147 30.44 21.71 -18.05
C LEU A 147 31.50 21.12 -17.11
N SER A 148 32.08 21.96 -16.25
CA SER A 148 33.20 21.61 -15.37
C SER A 148 32.85 21.54 -13.86
N THR A 149 31.58 21.47 -13.48
CA THR A 149 31.17 21.36 -12.08
C THR A 149 30.63 19.97 -11.77
N GLN A 150 31.45 19.15 -11.08
CA GLN A 150 31.05 17.87 -10.50
C GLN A 150 30.56 18.08 -9.06
N PRO A 151 29.60 17.28 -8.56
CA PRO A 151 29.24 17.30 -7.14
C PRO A 151 30.43 16.84 -6.27
N GLU A 152 30.64 17.50 -5.13
CA GLU A 152 31.69 17.16 -4.16
C GLU A 152 31.20 16.09 -3.16
N ILE A 153 32.08 15.14 -2.78
CA ILE A 153 31.78 14.18 -1.70
C ILE A 153 32.12 14.85 -0.37
N GLN A 154 31.12 15.05 0.51
CA GLN A 154 31.41 15.30 1.92
C GLN A 154 31.79 13.98 2.59
N ASN A 155 33.04 13.85 3.04
CA ASN A 155 33.46 12.68 3.81
C ASN A 155 32.74 12.65 5.16
N PRO A 156 32.36 11.47 5.69
CA PRO A 156 31.90 11.37 7.07
C PRO A 156 32.98 11.90 8.03
N PRO A 157 32.60 12.48 9.18
CA PRO A 157 33.58 12.96 10.16
C PRO A 157 34.49 11.79 10.56
N SER A 158 35.81 11.98 10.45
CA SER A 158 36.79 11.00 10.92
C SER A 158 36.50 10.64 12.38
N PRO A 159 36.59 9.36 12.77
CA PRO A 159 36.43 8.98 14.16
C PRO A 159 37.47 9.73 15.00
N PRO A 160 37.10 10.29 16.17
CA PRO A 160 38.04 11.01 17.00
C PRO A 160 39.19 10.07 17.40
N GLN A 161 40.42 10.43 17.02
CA GLN A 161 41.62 9.85 17.61
C GLN A 161 41.72 10.38 19.05
N ILE A 162 41.10 9.68 19.99
CA ILE A 162 41.27 9.95 21.41
C ILE A 162 41.74 8.67 22.08
N SER A 163 42.99 8.77 22.53
CA SER A 163 43.64 7.98 23.56
C SER A 163 42.68 7.57 24.67
N VAL A 164 42.72 6.29 25.01
CA VAL A 164 42.08 5.65 26.15
C VAL A 164 41.94 6.59 27.36
N SER A 165 40.72 7.00 27.66
CA SER A 165 40.32 7.34 29.02
C SER A 165 38.93 6.78 29.29
N LEU A 166 38.90 5.84 30.22
CA LEU A 166 37.76 5.08 30.69
C LEU A 166 36.69 6.03 31.29
N ALA A 167 35.63 6.31 30.55
CA ALA A 167 34.39 6.86 31.10
C ALA A 167 33.21 6.17 30.41
N LYS A 168 32.36 5.51 31.20
CA LYS A 168 31.14 4.83 30.76
C LYS A 168 30.20 5.83 30.08
N GLU A 169 29.96 5.69 28.79
CA GLU A 169 28.81 6.30 28.10
C GLU A 169 27.68 5.28 28.03
N THR A 170 26.58 5.59 28.69
CA THR A 170 25.33 4.82 28.68
C THR A 170 24.57 5.14 27.39
N THR A 171 24.34 4.13 26.55
CA THR A 171 23.48 4.22 25.36
C THR A 171 22.07 4.70 25.75
N PRO A 172 21.42 5.62 25.00
CA PRO A 172 20.04 6.01 25.28
C PRO A 172 19.12 4.80 25.08
N GLN A 173 18.50 4.29 26.15
CA GLN A 173 17.51 3.22 26.07
C GLN A 173 16.12 3.77 26.38
N LEU A 174 15.15 3.57 25.48
CA LEU A 174 13.75 3.92 25.73
C LEU A 174 13.11 3.02 26.79
N SER A 175 13.54 1.76 26.91
CA SER A 175 13.06 0.78 27.90
C SER A 175 14.07 -0.37 28.04
N THR A 176 13.86 -1.25 29.03
CA THR A 176 14.66 -2.48 29.17
C THR A 176 14.30 -3.51 28.09
N THR A 177 15.25 -4.39 27.73
CA THR A 177 15.03 -5.47 26.75
C THR A 177 13.82 -6.36 27.09
N ALA A 178 13.58 -6.62 28.37
CA ALA A 178 12.44 -7.42 28.84
C ALA A 178 11.09 -6.72 28.59
N GLN A 179 11.03 -5.40 28.77
CA GLN A 179 9.81 -4.62 28.49
C GLN A 179 9.52 -4.53 26.99
N ILE A 180 10.57 -4.39 26.17
CA ILE A 180 10.44 -4.39 24.71
C ILE A 180 9.85 -5.71 24.23
N GLU A 181 10.33 -6.84 24.74
CA GLU A 181 9.81 -8.16 24.38
C GLU A 181 8.33 -8.35 24.78
N LEU A 182 7.94 -7.86 25.97
CA LEU A 182 6.53 -7.89 26.41
C LEU A 182 5.63 -7.04 25.50
N VAL A 183 6.10 -5.87 25.04
CA VAL A 183 5.35 -5.01 24.12
C VAL A 183 5.26 -5.62 22.72
N GLU A 184 6.36 -6.14 22.16
CA GLU A 184 6.36 -6.80 20.86
C GLU A 184 5.39 -8.01 20.84
N THR A 185 5.52 -8.90 21.83
CA THR A 185 4.72 -10.13 21.90
C THR A 185 3.24 -9.88 22.15
N SER A 186 2.89 -8.88 22.97
CA SER A 186 1.49 -8.49 23.19
C SER A 186 0.91 -7.74 21.99
N PHE A 187 1.70 -6.89 21.30
CA PHE A 187 1.25 -6.19 20.09
C PHE A 187 0.95 -7.15 18.93
N GLU A 188 1.74 -8.22 18.76
CA GLU A 188 1.48 -9.26 17.75
C GLU A 188 0.08 -9.88 17.87
N LYS A 189 -0.44 -10.03 19.10
CA LYS A 189 -1.79 -10.56 19.34
C LYS A 189 -2.91 -9.60 18.93
N ILE A 190 -2.60 -8.31 18.78
CA ILE A 190 -3.53 -7.28 18.31
C ILE A 190 -3.60 -7.23 16.77
N LYS A 191 -2.50 -7.52 16.05
CA LYS A 191 -2.41 -7.39 14.58
C LYS A 191 -3.59 -8.00 13.80
N PRO A 192 -4.10 -9.22 14.10
CA PRO A 192 -5.24 -9.79 13.38
C PRO A 192 -6.56 -9.00 13.53
N ARG A 193 -6.65 -8.14 14.55
CA ARG A 193 -7.84 -7.34 14.90
C ARG A 193 -7.54 -5.83 14.88
N ALA A 194 -6.41 -5.40 14.32
CA ALA A 194 -5.91 -4.04 14.39
C ALA A 194 -6.89 -2.96 13.90
N VAL A 195 -7.64 -3.24 12.83
CA VAL A 195 -8.66 -2.30 12.31
C VAL A 195 -9.78 -2.06 13.33
N LYS A 196 -10.26 -3.13 13.99
CA LYS A 196 -11.29 -3.02 15.03
C LYS A 196 -10.73 -2.35 16.29
N PHE A 197 -9.51 -2.72 16.67
CA PHE A 197 -8.79 -2.11 17.80
C PHE A 197 -8.72 -0.59 17.68
N VAL A 198 -8.29 -0.06 16.53
CA VAL A 198 -8.19 1.38 16.32
C VAL A 198 -9.55 2.07 16.23
N ALA A 199 -10.56 1.42 15.64
CA ALA A 199 -11.92 1.94 15.64
C ALA A 199 -12.45 2.08 17.09
N SER A 200 -12.28 1.05 17.92
CA SER A 200 -12.66 1.07 19.35
C SER A 200 -11.89 2.15 20.13
N PHE A 201 -10.60 2.36 19.85
CA PHE A 201 -9.84 3.44 20.47
C PHE A 201 -10.47 4.82 20.21
N TYR A 202 -10.78 5.16 18.96
CA TYR A 202 -11.36 6.47 18.63
C TYR A 202 -12.79 6.62 19.13
N GLU A 203 -13.59 5.55 19.09
CA GLU A 203 -14.94 5.53 19.67
C GLU A 203 -14.87 5.85 21.17
N ASN A 204 -14.02 5.14 21.92
CA ASN A 204 -13.84 5.33 23.36
C ASN A 204 -13.25 6.71 23.71
N LEU A 205 -12.33 7.22 22.88
CA LEU A 205 -11.72 8.53 23.08
C LEU A 205 -12.76 9.65 23.00
N PHE A 206 -13.63 9.58 21.99
CA PHE A 206 -14.65 10.60 21.75
C PHE A 206 -15.86 10.48 22.67
N GLU A 207 -16.12 9.29 23.19
CA GLU A 207 -17.14 9.06 24.22
C GLU A 207 -16.67 9.55 25.59
N THR A 208 -15.43 9.25 25.97
CA THR A 208 -14.88 9.57 27.30
C THR A 208 -14.42 11.02 27.40
N TYR A 209 -13.82 11.56 26.33
CA TYR A 209 -13.30 12.92 26.25
C TYR A 209 -13.85 13.64 25.01
N PRO A 210 -15.13 14.05 24.99
CA PRO A 210 -15.74 14.71 23.85
C PRO A 210 -15.02 16.00 23.42
N GLU A 211 -14.33 16.66 24.35
CA GLU A 211 -13.48 17.81 24.08
C GLU A 211 -12.37 17.48 23.08
N THR A 212 -11.93 16.24 22.93
CA THR A 212 -10.90 15.88 21.93
C THR A 212 -11.44 15.88 20.49
N GLN A 213 -12.76 15.83 20.28
CA GLN A 213 -13.38 15.73 18.95
C GLN A 213 -13.06 16.94 18.05
N HIS A 214 -12.85 18.12 18.63
CA HIS A 214 -12.53 19.33 17.85
C HIS A 214 -11.20 19.20 17.07
N LEU A 215 -10.27 18.38 17.56
CA LEU A 215 -8.99 18.07 16.88
C LEU A 215 -9.21 17.25 15.59
N PHE A 216 -10.38 16.64 15.43
CA PHE A 216 -10.69 15.70 14.34
C PHE A 216 -11.84 16.17 13.43
N GLY A 217 -12.36 17.39 13.60
CA GLY A 217 -13.57 17.85 12.90
C GLY A 217 -13.52 17.89 11.37
N LYS A 218 -12.33 17.79 10.74
CA LYS A 218 -12.12 17.72 9.28
C LYS A 218 -11.33 16.47 8.86
N THR A 219 -11.17 15.52 9.78
CA THR A 219 -10.28 14.37 9.62
C THR A 219 -11.06 13.16 9.10
N ASP A 220 -10.56 12.54 8.04
CA ASP A 220 -11.04 11.25 7.56
C ASP A 220 -10.67 10.17 8.58
N MET A 221 -11.65 9.68 9.34
CA MET A 221 -11.41 8.78 10.47
C MET A 221 -10.89 7.40 10.06
N ASP A 222 -11.20 6.93 8.84
CA ASP A 222 -10.64 5.67 8.32
C ASP A 222 -9.14 5.83 7.99
N LYS A 223 -8.76 6.97 7.41
CA LYS A 223 -7.34 7.28 7.19
C LYS A 223 -6.60 7.57 8.49
N GLN A 224 -7.26 8.26 9.43
CA GLN A 224 -6.68 8.55 10.74
C GLN A 224 -6.42 7.27 11.53
N GLY A 225 -7.33 6.30 11.45
CA GLY A 225 -7.10 4.99 12.06
C GLY A 225 -5.87 4.27 11.48
N LYS A 226 -5.68 4.32 10.16
CA LYS A 226 -4.46 3.77 9.52
C LYS A 226 -3.19 4.50 9.95
N LYS A 227 -3.25 5.83 10.15
CA LYS A 227 -2.11 6.62 10.65
C LYS A 227 -1.74 6.19 12.07
N LEU A 228 -2.72 6.09 12.97
CA LEU A 228 -2.46 5.62 14.34
C LEU A 228 -1.85 4.22 14.35
N LEU A 229 -2.40 3.29 13.57
CA LEU A 229 -1.87 1.92 13.48
C LEU A 229 -0.43 1.91 12.99
N ASN A 230 -0.11 2.67 11.93
CA ASN A 230 1.24 2.74 11.38
C ASN A 230 2.22 3.38 12.38
N SER A 231 1.78 4.39 13.15
CA SER A 231 2.59 4.99 14.21
C SER A 231 2.87 4.01 15.36
N LEU A 232 1.89 3.16 15.73
CA LEU A 232 2.10 2.11 16.73
C LEU A 232 3.05 1.01 16.23
N ILE A 233 2.94 0.61 14.96
CA ILE A 233 3.86 -0.35 14.33
C ILE A 233 5.29 0.23 14.32
N LEU A 234 5.45 1.46 13.83
CA LEU A 234 6.74 2.15 13.79
C LEU A 234 7.37 2.26 15.18
N LEU A 235 6.57 2.60 16.20
CA LEU A 235 7.02 2.65 17.58
C LEU A 235 7.55 1.28 18.01
N VAL A 236 6.73 0.22 17.92
CA VAL A 236 7.06 -1.13 18.40
C VAL A 236 8.27 -1.70 17.67
N GLU A 237 8.34 -1.59 16.35
CA GLU A 237 9.46 -2.10 15.55
C GLU A 237 10.74 -1.28 15.77
N GLY A 238 10.62 0.01 16.12
CA GLY A 238 11.73 0.91 16.39
C GLY A 238 12.29 0.85 17.82
N LEU A 239 11.64 0.15 18.76
CA LEU A 239 12.06 0.10 20.17
C LEU A 239 13.48 -0.44 20.36
N ARG A 240 13.94 -1.30 19.45
CA ARG A 240 15.29 -1.90 19.49
C ARG A 240 16.37 -1.01 18.84
N THR A 241 15.98 0.09 18.22
CA THR A 241 16.86 1.07 17.55
C THR A 241 16.53 2.49 18.00
N PRO A 242 16.75 2.82 19.30
CA PRO A 242 16.37 4.10 19.89
C PRO A 242 17.02 5.29 19.18
N GLU A 243 18.23 5.15 18.67
CA GLU A 243 18.95 6.17 17.90
C GLU A 243 18.21 6.61 16.62
N ALA A 244 17.49 5.69 15.96
CA ALA A 244 16.68 5.98 14.78
C ALA A 244 15.26 6.45 15.14
N LEU A 245 14.71 5.93 16.24
CA LEU A 245 13.34 6.20 16.66
C LEU A 245 13.20 7.58 17.33
N ILE A 246 14.17 8.01 18.13
CA ILE A 246 14.10 9.26 18.91
C ILE A 246 13.85 10.51 18.02
N PRO A 247 14.59 10.74 16.92
CA PRO A 247 14.35 11.90 16.06
C PRO A 247 12.95 11.87 15.45
N VAL A 248 12.49 10.69 15.01
CA VAL A 248 11.17 10.52 14.40
C VAL A 248 10.04 10.83 15.38
N LEU A 249 10.20 10.44 16.65
CA LEU A 249 9.23 10.77 17.70
C LEU A 249 9.23 12.28 18.01
N LYS A 250 10.39 12.94 18.02
CA LYS A 250 10.47 14.40 18.19
C LYS A 250 9.77 15.13 17.03
N ASP A 251 10.03 14.74 15.79
CA ASP A 251 9.39 15.33 14.61
C ASP A 251 7.88 15.06 14.58
N LEU A 252 7.46 13.87 15.02
CA LEU A 252 6.04 13.54 15.18
C LEU A 252 5.39 14.48 16.21
N GLY A 253 6.06 14.74 17.33
CA GLY A 253 5.64 15.69 18.35
C GLY A 253 5.49 17.13 17.84
N ALA A 254 6.48 17.62 17.10
CA ALA A 254 6.44 18.94 16.46
C ALA A 254 5.21 19.10 15.54
N ARG A 255 4.87 18.06 14.77
CA ARG A 255 3.67 18.05 13.93
C ARG A 255 2.37 18.00 14.76
N HIS A 256 2.34 17.25 15.86
CA HIS A 256 1.17 17.20 16.74
C HIS A 256 0.83 18.57 17.35
N LYS A 257 1.85 19.35 17.73
CA LYS A 257 1.65 20.75 18.11
C LYS A 257 1.00 21.56 16.98
N GLY A 258 1.44 21.35 15.73
CA GLY A 258 0.85 21.98 14.54
C GLY A 258 -0.62 21.58 14.28
N TYR A 259 -1.07 20.44 14.80
CA TYR A 259 -2.47 20.00 14.72
C TYR A 259 -3.36 20.57 15.83
N GLY A 260 -2.80 21.39 16.72
CA GLY A 260 -3.52 21.95 17.87
C GLY A 260 -3.47 21.06 19.12
N THR A 261 -2.62 20.03 19.15
CA THR A 261 -2.43 19.19 20.34
C THR A 261 -1.62 19.94 21.40
N ILE A 262 -2.15 19.99 22.63
CA ILE A 262 -1.48 20.53 23.82
C ILE A 262 -1.06 19.40 24.78
N THR A 263 -0.24 19.72 25.78
CA THR A 263 0.32 18.75 26.75
C THR A 263 -0.76 17.94 27.45
N GLU A 264 -1.89 18.57 27.77
CA GLU A 264 -3.03 18.00 28.49
C GLU A 264 -3.74 16.90 27.69
N HIS A 265 -3.57 16.83 26.36
CA HIS A 265 -4.18 15.77 25.55
C HIS A 265 -3.45 14.43 25.66
N TYR A 266 -2.16 14.42 26.00
CA TYR A 266 -1.35 13.18 26.01
C TYR A 266 -1.84 12.20 27.10
N PRO A 267 -2.05 12.59 28.36
CA PRO A 267 -2.58 11.67 29.38
C PRO A 267 -3.93 11.04 28.99
N LEU A 268 -4.84 11.83 28.40
CA LEU A 268 -6.17 11.37 27.95
C LEU A 268 -6.04 10.30 26.86
N VAL A 269 -5.19 10.55 25.86
CA VAL A 269 -4.91 9.60 24.78
C VAL A 269 -4.26 8.33 25.33
N GLY A 270 -3.32 8.47 26.26
CA GLY A 270 -2.63 7.36 26.90
C GLY A 270 -3.59 6.45 27.66
N GLU A 271 -4.51 7.03 28.43
CA GLU A 271 -5.50 6.27 29.21
C GLU A 271 -6.38 5.43 28.27
N ILE A 272 -6.96 6.04 27.24
CA ILE A 272 -7.85 5.33 26.31
C ILE A 272 -7.08 4.28 25.51
N LEU A 273 -5.85 4.57 25.09
CA LEU A 273 -5.03 3.63 24.34
C LEU A 273 -4.70 2.39 25.18
N LEU A 274 -4.21 2.57 26.41
CA LEU A 274 -3.86 1.48 27.32
C LEU A 274 -5.09 0.67 27.73
N ASN A 275 -6.23 1.32 27.99
CA ASN A 275 -7.48 0.63 28.29
C ASN A 275 -8.02 -0.15 27.08
N THR A 276 -7.82 0.34 25.85
CA THR A 276 -8.19 -0.40 24.64
C THR A 276 -7.30 -1.64 24.46
N PHE A 277 -6.00 -1.56 24.80
CA PHE A 277 -5.13 -2.74 24.86
C PHE A 277 -5.62 -3.76 25.89
N ALA A 278 -5.99 -3.30 27.09
CA ALA A 278 -6.55 -4.17 28.13
C ALA A 278 -7.81 -4.91 27.65
N ASP A 279 -8.74 -4.21 27.00
CA ASP A 279 -10.00 -4.79 26.51
C ASP A 279 -9.79 -5.84 25.40
N TYR A 280 -8.75 -5.70 24.57
CA TYR A 280 -8.45 -6.61 23.46
C TYR A 280 -7.52 -7.78 23.82
N LEU A 281 -6.62 -7.58 24.79
CA LEU A 281 -5.70 -8.60 25.28
C LEU A 281 -6.33 -9.46 26.39
N GLN A 282 -7.25 -8.91 27.18
CA GLN A 282 -7.98 -9.62 28.23
C GLN A 282 -7.02 -10.35 29.19
N GLU A 283 -7.04 -11.69 29.22
CA GLU A 283 -6.16 -12.51 30.06
C GLU A 283 -4.67 -12.30 29.76
N ASP A 284 -4.33 -11.84 28.55
CA ASP A 284 -2.96 -11.51 28.14
C ASP A 284 -2.50 -10.11 28.61
N TRP A 285 -3.38 -9.30 29.20
CA TRP A 285 -3.04 -8.01 29.83
C TRP A 285 -2.58 -8.21 31.28
N THR A 286 -1.39 -8.80 31.44
CA THR A 286 -0.78 -9.03 32.76
C THR A 286 -0.25 -7.72 33.37
N PRO A 287 0.01 -7.66 34.69
CA PRO A 287 0.63 -6.48 35.32
C PRO A 287 1.94 -6.07 34.64
N ASP A 288 2.77 -7.03 34.23
CA ASP A 288 4.06 -6.77 33.58
C ASP A 288 3.86 -6.19 32.17
N VAL A 289 2.89 -6.69 31.41
CA VAL A 289 2.53 -6.16 30.07
C VAL A 289 1.97 -4.74 30.20
N ALA A 290 1.07 -4.51 31.15
CA ALA A 290 0.48 -3.20 31.41
C ALA A 290 1.57 -2.16 31.79
N GLN A 291 2.49 -2.55 32.67
CA GLN A 291 3.60 -1.70 33.07
C GLN A 291 4.56 -1.41 31.92
N ALA A 292 4.88 -2.40 31.08
CA ALA A 292 5.75 -2.20 29.92
C ALA A 292 5.14 -1.21 28.91
N TRP A 293 3.85 -1.34 28.60
CA TRP A 293 3.14 -0.40 27.71
C TRP A 293 3.05 1.01 28.30
N LEU A 294 2.80 1.13 29.61
CA LEU A 294 2.76 2.42 30.30
C LEU A 294 4.09 3.17 30.19
N GLU A 295 5.20 2.46 30.42
CA GLU A 295 6.54 3.06 30.35
C GLU A 295 6.91 3.47 28.93
N ILE A 296 6.65 2.61 27.94
CA ILE A 296 6.90 2.93 26.53
C ILE A 296 6.05 4.11 26.07
N TYR A 297 4.77 4.15 26.45
CA TYR A 297 3.91 5.28 26.16
C TYR A 297 4.45 6.57 26.78
N THR A 298 4.81 6.54 28.06
CA THR A 298 5.32 7.71 28.79
C THR A 298 6.62 8.24 28.18
N ASN A 299 7.54 7.36 27.80
CA ASN A 299 8.81 7.76 27.21
C ASN A 299 8.60 8.32 25.79
N THR A 300 7.67 7.75 25.04
CA THR A 300 7.28 8.24 23.72
C THR A 300 6.63 9.62 23.80
N SER A 301 5.68 9.82 24.72
CA SER A 301 5.00 11.11 24.89
C SER A 301 5.97 12.20 25.34
N ASN A 302 6.93 11.88 26.21
CA ASN A 302 7.98 12.82 26.62
C ASN A 302 8.87 13.25 25.45
N LEU A 303 9.27 12.32 24.57
CA LEU A 303 10.04 12.65 23.37
C LEU A 303 9.24 13.49 22.39
N MET A 304 7.94 13.20 22.22
CA MET A 304 7.05 14.02 21.41
C MET A 304 6.88 15.44 21.98
N LEU A 305 6.74 15.57 23.30
CA LEU A 305 6.66 16.87 23.97
C LEU A 305 7.98 17.66 23.85
N GLU A 306 9.12 16.98 23.97
CA GLU A 306 10.44 17.58 23.75
C GLU A 306 10.55 18.13 22.31
N GLY A 307 10.16 17.33 21.31
CA GLY A 307 10.12 17.76 19.90
C GLY A 307 9.13 18.89 19.62
N ALA A 308 8.05 18.99 20.40
CA ALA A 308 7.12 20.13 20.36
C ALA A 308 7.67 21.41 21.02
N GLY A 309 8.88 21.36 21.60
CA GLY A 309 9.52 22.46 22.31
C GLY A 309 8.94 22.69 23.71
N VAL A 310 8.36 21.67 24.34
CA VAL A 310 7.91 21.70 25.73
C VAL A 310 9.06 21.26 26.63
N ASP A 311 9.37 22.07 27.64
CA ASP A 311 10.47 21.78 28.57
C ASP A 311 10.12 20.58 29.46
N VAL A 312 10.92 19.52 29.40
CA VAL A 312 10.65 18.19 30.01
C VAL A 312 10.59 18.24 31.55
N ALA A 313 10.94 19.38 32.15
CA ALA A 313 10.72 19.66 33.57
C ALA A 313 9.22 19.74 33.96
N VAL A 314 8.32 19.99 32.99
CA VAL A 314 6.87 19.87 33.17
C VAL A 314 6.48 18.43 32.83
N LYS A 315 6.65 17.52 33.79
CA LYS A 315 6.25 16.11 33.61
C LYS A 315 4.75 16.06 33.30
N SER A 316 4.37 15.50 32.14
CA SER A 316 2.98 15.16 31.86
C SER A 316 2.48 14.20 32.96
N GLU A 317 1.25 14.40 33.42
CA GLU A 317 0.61 13.44 34.34
C GLU A 317 0.61 12.04 33.71
N LYS A 318 0.88 11.01 34.51
CA LYS A 318 0.88 9.64 34.00
C LYS A 318 -0.55 9.23 33.65
N PRO A 319 -0.78 8.53 32.53
CA PRO A 319 -2.09 7.98 32.21
C PRO A 319 -2.61 7.05 33.32
N GLU A 320 -3.90 7.14 33.65
CA GLU A 320 -4.56 6.16 34.51
C GLU A 320 -4.82 4.85 33.73
N ILE A 321 -4.66 3.70 34.39
CA ILE A 321 -4.93 2.38 33.81
C ILE A 321 -6.06 1.74 34.63
N LYS A 322 -7.06 1.16 33.96
CA LYS A 322 -8.11 0.35 34.63
C LYS A 322 -7.48 -0.67 35.58
N ALA A 323 -7.96 -0.72 36.82
CA ALA A 323 -7.50 -1.68 37.82
C ALA A 323 -7.69 -3.12 37.31
N ILE A 324 -6.62 -3.92 37.42
CA ILE A 324 -6.60 -5.33 37.02
C ILE A 324 -7.55 -6.10 37.96
N PRO A 325 -8.65 -6.71 37.46
CA PRO A 325 -9.50 -7.52 38.31
C PRO A 325 -8.80 -8.85 38.58
N PHE A 326 -8.27 -9.02 39.79
CA PHE A 326 -7.90 -10.35 40.28
C PHE A 326 -9.15 -11.10 40.75
N PRO A 327 -9.36 -12.36 40.37
CA PRO A 327 -10.18 -13.26 41.17
C PRO A 327 -9.39 -13.58 42.44
N SER A 328 -9.74 -12.93 43.55
CA SER A 328 -9.30 -13.36 44.88
C SER A 328 -9.82 -14.76 45.15
N SER A 329 -8.90 -15.70 45.37
CA SER A 329 -9.17 -17.06 45.79
C SER A 329 -9.76 -17.09 47.21
N THR A 330 -11.08 -17.08 47.32
CA THR A 330 -11.82 -17.70 48.43
C THR A 330 -13.17 -18.12 47.89
N GLY A 331 -13.41 -19.44 47.86
CA GLY A 331 -14.68 -19.97 47.40
C GLY A 331 -15.83 -19.58 48.33
N GLU A 332 -17.01 -19.43 47.75
CA GLU A 332 -18.24 -19.96 48.31
C GLU A 332 -19.32 -20.00 47.22
N THR A 333 -19.84 -21.20 47.01
CA THR A 333 -21.02 -21.51 46.22
C THR A 333 -22.27 -20.88 46.83
N VAL A 334 -22.97 -20.01 46.10
CA VAL A 334 -24.40 -19.74 46.36
C VAL A 334 -25.13 -19.42 45.04
N PHE A 335 -25.99 -20.35 44.60
CA PHE A 335 -27.16 -20.03 43.77
C PHE A 335 -28.22 -19.36 44.66
N PRO A 336 -29.06 -18.46 44.12
CA PRO A 336 -30.48 -18.81 44.10
C PRO A 336 -31.24 -18.39 42.83
N GLN A 337 -32.47 -18.88 42.79
CA GLN A 337 -33.35 -19.12 41.66
C GLN A 337 -34.26 -17.94 41.28
N SER A 338 -34.72 -18.01 40.03
CA SER A 338 -36.08 -17.78 39.50
C SER A 338 -36.97 -16.65 40.06
N GLY A 339 -37.43 -15.80 39.15
CA GLY A 339 -38.71 -15.09 39.24
C GLY A 339 -39.30 -14.85 37.85
N ARG A 340 -40.45 -15.47 37.56
CA ARG A 340 -41.27 -15.32 36.33
C ARG A 340 -42.25 -14.15 36.47
N MET A 341 -42.62 -13.59 35.30
CA MET A 341 -43.88 -12.92 34.86
C MET A 341 -43.65 -11.47 34.41
N GLY A 342 -44.19 -10.97 33.29
CA GLY A 342 -45.17 -11.52 32.33
C GLY A 342 -45.20 -10.70 31.03
N ARG A 343 -45.90 -11.23 30.03
CA ARG A 343 -46.12 -10.63 28.71
C ARG A 343 -47.13 -9.48 28.76
N GLU A 344 -46.96 -8.48 27.92
CA GLU A 344 -48.08 -7.85 27.20
C GLU A 344 -47.65 -7.32 25.82
N LYS A 345 -48.49 -7.60 24.81
CA LYS A 345 -48.35 -7.20 23.41
C LYS A 345 -49.36 -6.09 23.12
N THR A 346 -48.94 -5.02 22.45
CA THR A 346 -49.85 -4.14 21.69
C THR A 346 -49.21 -3.71 20.37
N ALA A 347 -50.01 -3.77 19.30
CA ALA A 347 -49.65 -3.44 17.92
C ALA A 347 -49.98 -1.96 17.60
N PRO A 348 -49.32 -1.30 16.62
CA PRO A 348 -49.66 0.06 16.24
C PRO A 348 -50.68 0.11 15.09
N GLN A 349 -51.58 1.09 15.21
CA GLN A 349 -52.72 1.38 14.36
C GLN A 349 -52.31 2.35 13.24
N GLN A 350 -52.52 1.96 11.97
CA GLN A 350 -52.33 2.82 10.80
C GLN A 350 -53.41 3.92 10.72
N ARG A 351 -53.00 5.19 10.51
CA ARG A 351 -53.86 6.25 9.97
C ARG A 351 -53.20 6.91 8.77
N ASN A 352 -54.05 7.18 7.78
CA ASN A 352 -53.76 7.58 6.41
C ASN A 352 -53.01 8.93 6.28
N LEU A 353 -51.77 8.89 5.76
CA LEU A 353 -51.05 10.07 5.22
C LEU A 353 -51.26 10.28 3.70
N SER A 354 -52.04 9.43 3.03
CA SER A 354 -52.01 9.29 1.57
C SER A 354 -52.83 10.32 0.77
N GLN A 355 -53.67 11.13 1.42
CA GLN A 355 -54.49 12.14 0.73
C GLN A 355 -53.87 13.56 0.73
N VAL A 356 -53.15 13.94 1.80
CA VAL A 356 -52.48 15.26 1.88
C VAL A 356 -51.24 15.33 0.99
N ILE A 357 -50.53 14.20 0.82
CA ILE A 357 -49.32 14.09 0.00
C ILE A 357 -49.61 14.23 -1.51
N ARG A 358 -50.82 13.87 -1.97
CA ARG A 358 -51.16 13.89 -3.41
C ARG A 358 -51.48 15.28 -3.98
N LEU A 359 -51.83 16.25 -3.14
CA LEU A 359 -52.14 17.62 -3.59
C LEU A 359 -50.92 18.56 -3.64
N ILE A 360 -49.80 18.18 -3.01
CA ILE A 360 -48.56 18.97 -2.98
C ILE A 360 -47.56 18.52 -4.07
N LEU A 361 -47.74 17.33 -4.67
CA LEU A 361 -46.74 16.70 -5.56
C LEU A 361 -46.95 16.90 -7.08
N LYS A 362 -47.90 17.72 -7.52
CA LYS A 362 -48.03 18.04 -8.96
C LYS A 362 -47.03 19.09 -9.49
N PRO A 363 -46.61 20.13 -8.73
CA PRO A 363 -45.57 21.04 -9.21
C PRO A 363 -44.15 20.46 -9.13
N LEU A 364 -43.91 19.45 -8.28
CA LEU A 364 -42.55 18.92 -8.02
C LEU A 364 -41.99 18.02 -9.13
N LYS A 365 -42.84 17.32 -9.90
CA LYS A 365 -42.37 16.42 -10.97
C LYS A 365 -41.79 17.15 -12.19
N LEU A 366 -42.23 18.38 -12.45
CA LEU A 366 -41.70 19.21 -13.55
C LEU A 366 -40.31 19.78 -13.22
N ILE A 367 -40.06 20.10 -11.95
CA ILE A 367 -38.77 20.61 -11.46
C ILE A 367 -37.73 19.47 -11.39
N GLN A 368 -38.14 18.26 -11.00
CA GLN A 368 -37.24 17.11 -10.84
C GLN A 368 -36.66 16.60 -12.17
N ASN A 369 -37.45 16.61 -13.25
CA ASN A 369 -36.98 16.20 -14.58
C ASN A 369 -36.03 17.23 -15.20
N SER A 370 -36.30 18.52 -14.99
CA SER A 370 -35.46 19.63 -15.45
C SER A 370 -34.12 19.66 -14.71
N PHE A 371 -34.13 19.45 -13.39
CA PHE A 371 -32.91 19.38 -12.59
C PHE A 371 -32.03 18.18 -12.96
N LYS A 372 -32.62 17.01 -13.22
CA LYS A 372 -31.89 15.80 -13.62
C LYS A 372 -31.25 15.96 -15.01
N TYR A 373 -31.93 16.64 -15.94
CA TYR A 373 -31.39 16.96 -17.26
C TYR A 373 -30.23 17.98 -17.19
N ILE A 374 -30.39 19.04 -16.39
CA ILE A 374 -29.36 20.05 -16.17
C ILE A 374 -28.15 19.45 -15.47
N PHE A 375 -28.35 18.65 -14.42
CA PHE A 375 -27.28 17.96 -13.69
C PHE A 375 -26.50 17.01 -14.60
N LYS A 376 -27.20 16.25 -15.46
CA LYS A 376 -26.54 15.38 -16.44
C LYS A 376 -25.67 16.18 -17.40
N LYS A 377 -26.18 17.28 -17.97
CA LYS A 377 -25.40 18.17 -18.84
C LYS A 377 -24.16 18.75 -18.15
N ILE A 378 -24.27 19.12 -16.88
CA ILE A 378 -23.15 19.62 -16.08
C ILE A 378 -22.12 18.52 -15.85
N LEU A 379 -22.56 17.29 -15.55
CA LEU A 379 -21.68 16.15 -15.34
C LEU A 379 -20.97 15.75 -16.64
N ASP A 380 -21.69 15.69 -17.76
CA ASP A 380 -21.12 15.40 -19.08
C ASP A 380 -20.08 16.48 -19.46
N TRP A 381 -20.44 17.77 -19.33
CA TRP A 381 -19.50 18.88 -19.54
C TRP A 381 -18.29 18.81 -18.61
N PHE A 382 -18.47 18.42 -17.34
CA PHE A 382 -17.37 18.29 -16.37
C PHE A 382 -16.35 17.23 -16.80
N TRP A 383 -16.80 16.09 -17.34
CA TRP A 383 -15.91 15.04 -17.83
C TRP A 383 -15.31 15.36 -19.20
N GLU A 384 -16.08 15.93 -20.13
CA GLU A 384 -15.66 16.20 -21.51
C GLU A 384 -14.78 17.46 -21.65
N SER A 385 -14.91 18.44 -20.75
CA SER A 385 -14.17 19.70 -20.85
C SER A 385 -12.70 19.54 -20.46
N PRO A 386 -11.78 20.33 -21.06
CA PRO A 386 -10.39 20.38 -20.62
C PRO A 386 -10.27 20.78 -19.14
N THR A 387 -9.30 20.20 -18.43
CA THR A 387 -9.06 20.44 -16.99
C THR A 387 -8.94 21.91 -16.64
N TRP A 388 -8.24 22.69 -17.48
CA TRP A 388 -8.07 24.13 -17.28
C TRP A 388 -9.39 24.90 -17.45
N VAL A 389 -10.28 24.47 -18.35
CA VAL A 389 -11.60 25.09 -18.53
C VAL A 389 -12.43 24.88 -17.27
N VAL A 390 -12.51 23.64 -16.78
CA VAL A 390 -13.25 23.27 -15.57
C VAL A 390 -12.77 24.09 -14.37
N ALA A 391 -11.44 24.20 -14.18
CA ALA A 391 -10.84 24.99 -13.11
C ALA A 391 -11.28 26.46 -13.15
N ILE A 392 -11.20 27.10 -14.32
CA ILE A 392 -11.57 28.52 -14.49
C ILE A 392 -13.06 28.74 -14.21
N THR A 393 -13.94 27.90 -14.75
CA THR A 393 -15.39 28.02 -14.54
C THR A 393 -15.81 27.80 -13.10
N ILE A 394 -15.19 26.87 -12.37
CA ILE A 394 -15.49 26.64 -10.95
C ILE A 394 -14.97 27.80 -10.10
N ALA A 395 -13.73 28.26 -10.35
CA ALA A 395 -13.17 29.41 -9.67
C ALA A 395 -14.05 30.65 -9.91
N PHE A 396 -14.48 30.88 -11.15
CA PHE A 396 -15.40 31.96 -11.50
C PHE A 396 -16.76 31.81 -10.80
N MET A 397 -17.36 30.62 -10.79
CA MET A 397 -18.61 30.37 -10.05
C MET A 397 -18.46 30.65 -8.55
N LEU A 398 -17.36 30.23 -7.93
CA LEU A 398 -17.11 30.44 -6.50
C LEU A 398 -16.90 31.93 -6.19
N VAL A 399 -16.16 32.66 -7.03
CA VAL A 399 -16.01 34.12 -6.92
C VAL A 399 -17.35 34.84 -7.08
N VAL A 400 -18.16 34.44 -8.07
CA VAL A 400 -19.52 34.97 -8.24
C VAL A 400 -20.38 34.66 -7.01
N LEU A 401 -20.30 33.43 -6.48
CA LEU A 401 -21.04 33.04 -5.28
C LEU A 401 -20.69 33.94 -4.09
N VAL A 402 -19.41 34.26 -3.90
CA VAL A 402 -18.93 35.19 -2.85
C VAL A 402 -19.54 36.59 -3.02
N ILE A 403 -19.55 37.11 -4.25
CA ILE A 403 -20.10 38.45 -4.55
C ILE A 403 -21.60 38.56 -4.24
N PHE A 404 -22.35 37.46 -4.41
CA PHE A 404 -23.81 37.44 -4.19
C PHE A 404 -24.24 36.94 -2.80
N THR A 405 -23.31 36.45 -1.98
CA THR A 405 -23.59 36.07 -0.59
C THR A 405 -23.53 37.27 0.36
N PRO A 406 -24.52 37.46 1.24
CA PRO A 406 -24.47 38.51 2.26
C PRO A 406 -23.23 38.40 3.15
N ASP A 407 -22.60 39.53 3.48
CA ASP A 407 -21.33 39.62 4.23
C ASP A 407 -21.38 38.98 5.64
N ASP A 408 -22.58 38.89 6.20
CA ASP A 408 -22.93 38.32 7.50
C ASP A 408 -23.26 36.81 7.45
N SER A 409 -23.24 36.21 6.25
CA SER A 409 -23.51 34.78 6.09
C SER A 409 -22.30 33.90 6.45
N VAL A 410 -22.58 32.72 7.01
CA VAL A 410 -21.55 31.69 7.28
C VAL A 410 -20.81 31.30 5.99
N LEU A 411 -21.48 31.38 4.84
CA LEU A 411 -20.91 31.05 3.54
C LEU A 411 -19.88 32.09 3.06
N SER A 412 -20.12 33.39 3.27
CA SER A 412 -19.15 34.43 2.90
C SER A 412 -17.90 34.32 3.78
N ARG A 413 -18.02 34.03 5.08
CA ARG A 413 -16.86 33.77 5.99
C ARG A 413 -16.05 32.53 5.60
N ILE A 414 -16.68 31.54 4.96
CA ILE A 414 -16.01 30.32 4.50
C ILE A 414 -15.32 30.53 3.14
N LEU A 415 -15.82 31.44 2.30
CA LEU A 415 -15.34 31.66 0.94
C LEU A 415 -14.65 33.02 0.73
N SER A 416 -14.52 33.84 1.78
CA SER A 416 -13.93 35.20 1.73
C SER A 416 -12.44 35.18 1.40
N ASP A 417 -11.77 34.06 1.62
CA ASP A 417 -10.34 33.88 1.34
C ASP A 417 -10.12 33.03 0.08
N ILE A 418 -8.99 33.26 -0.61
CA ILE A 418 -8.62 32.54 -1.84
C ILE A 418 -8.27 31.06 -1.57
N GLU A 419 -7.82 30.72 -0.36
CA GLU A 419 -7.43 29.35 0.04
C GLU A 419 -8.60 28.34 -0.03
N PRO A 420 -9.77 28.58 0.57
CA PRO A 420 -10.95 27.71 0.43
C PRO A 420 -11.36 27.45 -1.02
N ILE A 421 -11.34 28.48 -1.87
CA ILE A 421 -11.66 28.37 -3.30
C ILE A 421 -10.64 27.47 -4.01
N SER A 422 -9.35 27.64 -3.69
CA SER A 422 -8.26 26.86 -4.26
C SER A 422 -8.31 25.39 -3.86
N ILE A 423 -8.65 25.07 -2.60
CA ILE A 423 -8.82 23.70 -2.10
C ILE A 423 -10.02 23.02 -2.79
N ILE A 424 -11.15 23.73 -2.92
CA ILE A 424 -12.35 23.19 -3.60
C ILE A 424 -12.04 22.90 -5.06
N VAL A 425 -11.36 23.81 -5.76
CA VAL A 425 -10.90 23.59 -7.14
C VAL A 425 -9.95 22.39 -7.19
N ALA A 426 -8.98 22.28 -6.28
CA ALA A 426 -8.03 21.16 -6.25
C ALA A 426 -8.70 19.79 -6.01
N ILE A 427 -9.68 19.69 -5.10
CA ILE A 427 -10.46 18.46 -4.88
C ILE A 427 -11.24 18.09 -6.15
N ILE A 428 -11.88 19.07 -6.79
CA ILE A 428 -12.67 18.82 -8.00
C ILE A 428 -11.78 18.40 -9.17
N LEU A 429 -10.60 19.01 -9.33
CA LEU A 429 -9.59 18.58 -10.31
C LEU A 429 -9.04 17.20 -9.98
N TYR A 430 -8.78 16.90 -8.70
CA TYR A 430 -8.35 15.58 -8.26
C TYR A 430 -9.37 14.50 -8.64
N VAL A 431 -10.66 14.76 -8.47
CA VAL A 431 -11.75 13.86 -8.90
C VAL A 431 -11.80 13.75 -10.43
N LYS A 432 -11.68 14.86 -11.16
CA LYS A 432 -11.66 14.88 -12.63
C LYS A 432 -10.55 14.01 -13.21
N GLU A 433 -9.38 13.99 -12.57
CA GLU A 433 -8.20 13.26 -13.04
C GLU A 433 -8.18 11.77 -12.65
N ILE A 434 -9.16 11.26 -11.89
CA ILE A 434 -9.21 9.82 -11.50
C ILE A 434 -9.09 8.88 -12.71
N PRO A 435 -9.85 9.07 -13.81
CA PRO A 435 -9.77 8.18 -14.97
C PRO A 435 -8.37 8.18 -15.60
N ASP A 436 -7.75 9.34 -15.73
CA ASP A 436 -6.41 9.48 -16.31
C ASP A 436 -5.35 8.85 -15.43
N ARG A 437 -5.45 9.01 -14.09
CA ARG A 437 -4.53 8.35 -13.15
C ARG A 437 -4.67 6.83 -13.17
N LYS A 438 -5.91 6.31 -13.27
CA LYS A 438 -6.12 4.86 -13.44
C LYS A 438 -5.52 4.37 -14.74
N LYS A 439 -5.66 5.12 -15.83
CA LYS A 439 -5.06 4.80 -17.13
C LYS A 439 -3.52 4.77 -17.04
N GLU A 440 -2.92 5.77 -16.43
CA GLU A 440 -1.48 5.86 -16.20
C GLU A 440 -0.96 4.71 -15.33
N PHE A 441 -1.64 4.41 -14.24
CA PHE A 441 -1.33 3.28 -13.37
C PHE A 441 -1.33 1.95 -14.14
N ARG A 442 -2.36 1.73 -14.97
CA ARG A 442 -2.47 0.52 -15.80
C ARG A 442 -1.31 0.43 -16.79
N TYR A 443 -0.91 1.53 -17.43
CA TYR A 443 0.25 1.53 -18.33
C TYR A 443 1.55 1.20 -17.60
N GLN A 444 1.74 1.72 -16.39
CA GLN A 444 2.91 1.42 -15.57
C GLN A 444 2.92 -0.05 -15.16
N ALA A 445 1.80 -0.60 -14.72
CA ALA A 445 1.67 -2.01 -14.38
C ALA A 445 1.96 -2.92 -15.58
N TRP A 446 1.41 -2.62 -16.77
CA TRP A 446 1.74 -3.34 -18.01
C TRP A 446 3.21 -3.21 -18.38
N SER A 447 3.80 -2.02 -18.25
CA SER A 447 5.23 -1.82 -18.48
C SER A 447 6.10 -2.68 -17.56
N VAL A 448 5.72 -2.85 -16.29
CA VAL A 448 6.43 -3.74 -15.35
C VAL A 448 6.32 -5.21 -15.76
N ILE A 449 5.15 -5.62 -16.23
CA ILE A 449 4.92 -7.00 -16.72
C ILE A 449 5.78 -7.26 -17.95
N ASP A 450 5.77 -6.33 -18.92
CA ASP A 450 6.52 -6.44 -20.17
C ASP A 450 8.03 -6.36 -19.95
N ALA A 451 8.50 -5.50 -19.04
CA ALA A 451 9.92 -5.41 -18.68
C ALA A 451 10.43 -6.70 -18.03
N ALA A 452 9.57 -7.47 -17.37
CA ALA A 452 9.88 -8.77 -16.79
C ALA A 452 9.79 -9.94 -17.81
N HIS A 453 9.64 -9.66 -19.11
CA HIS A 453 9.58 -10.69 -20.14
C HIS A 453 10.84 -11.57 -20.13
N GLY A 454 10.66 -12.89 -20.20
CA GLY A 454 11.76 -13.87 -20.09
C GLY A 454 12.37 -14.03 -18.69
N VAL A 455 12.07 -13.13 -17.74
CA VAL A 455 12.50 -13.25 -16.35
C VAL A 455 11.59 -14.24 -15.62
N LYS A 456 12.16 -15.29 -15.04
CA LYS A 456 11.37 -16.31 -14.32
C LYS A 456 10.77 -15.77 -13.03
N VAL A 457 11.52 -15.05 -12.20
CA VAL A 457 11.06 -14.55 -10.89
C VAL A 457 11.03 -13.03 -10.90
N SER A 458 9.85 -12.45 -10.66
CA SER A 458 9.70 -10.99 -10.54
C SER A 458 8.56 -10.69 -9.57
N PRO A 459 8.86 -10.21 -8.34
CA PRO A 459 7.84 -9.79 -7.38
C PRO A 459 7.03 -8.58 -7.89
N ALA A 460 7.68 -7.65 -8.59
CA ALA A 460 7.03 -6.47 -9.16
C ALA A 460 5.94 -6.85 -10.18
N ARG A 461 6.21 -7.86 -11.03
CA ARG A 461 5.21 -8.42 -11.95
C ARG A 461 4.04 -9.05 -11.21
N ILE A 462 4.27 -9.74 -10.10
CA ILE A 462 3.19 -10.34 -9.30
C ILE A 462 2.27 -9.23 -8.77
N ILE A 463 2.83 -8.19 -8.16
CA ILE A 463 2.06 -7.04 -7.67
C ILE A 463 1.29 -6.38 -8.81
N ALA A 464 1.96 -6.09 -9.93
CA ALA A 464 1.34 -5.47 -11.09
C ALA A 464 0.15 -6.29 -11.64
N LEU A 465 0.28 -7.62 -11.73
CA LEU A 465 -0.82 -8.49 -12.17
C LEU A 465 -2.00 -8.48 -11.20
N GLN A 466 -1.72 -8.49 -9.88
CA GLN A 466 -2.75 -8.46 -8.85
C GLN A 466 -3.49 -7.13 -8.84
N ASP A 467 -2.77 -6.02 -8.95
CA ASP A 467 -3.35 -4.69 -9.00
C ASP A 467 -4.20 -4.50 -10.26
N LEU A 468 -3.72 -4.95 -11.43
CA LEU A 468 -4.51 -4.93 -12.66
C LEU A 468 -5.80 -5.76 -12.52
N ASN A 469 -5.71 -6.93 -11.89
CA ASN A 469 -6.88 -7.77 -11.64
C ASN A 469 -7.89 -7.12 -10.67
N GLU A 470 -7.40 -6.48 -9.59
CA GLU A 470 -8.25 -5.73 -8.65
C GLU A 470 -8.99 -4.58 -9.35
N ASP A 471 -8.33 -3.95 -10.33
CA ASP A 471 -8.88 -2.86 -11.13
C ASP A 471 -9.80 -3.33 -12.28
N GLY A 472 -10.03 -4.65 -12.38
CA GLY A 472 -10.89 -5.30 -13.37
C GLY A 472 -10.32 -5.25 -14.80
N VAL A 473 -9.00 -5.12 -14.95
CA VAL A 473 -8.34 -5.15 -16.25
C VAL A 473 -8.22 -6.60 -16.71
N ALA A 474 -8.64 -6.86 -17.95
CA ALA A 474 -8.46 -8.16 -18.56
C ALA A 474 -6.97 -8.47 -18.76
N LEU A 475 -6.55 -9.66 -18.37
CA LEU A 475 -5.19 -10.20 -18.49
C LEU A 475 -5.13 -11.25 -19.62
N ASN A 476 -6.04 -11.15 -20.58
CA ASN A 476 -6.12 -12.07 -21.71
C ASN A 476 -4.90 -11.87 -22.63
N ASN A 477 -4.47 -12.93 -23.32
CA ASN A 477 -3.27 -12.94 -24.16
C ASN A 477 -1.93 -12.68 -23.43
N LEU A 478 -1.92 -12.72 -22.09
CA LEU A 478 -0.72 -12.54 -21.30
C LEU A 478 0.36 -13.58 -21.66
N ASP A 479 1.58 -13.13 -21.98
CA ASP A 479 2.68 -14.01 -22.39
C ASP A 479 3.76 -14.13 -21.30
N LEU A 480 3.66 -15.17 -20.48
CA LEU A 480 4.53 -15.40 -19.32
C LEU A 480 5.01 -16.86 -19.21
N PRO A 481 5.65 -17.43 -20.25
CA PRO A 481 6.12 -18.82 -20.20
C PRO A 481 7.25 -18.99 -19.16
N GLY A 482 7.10 -19.98 -18.29
CA GLY A 482 8.10 -20.30 -17.27
C GLY A 482 8.19 -19.33 -16.09
N ALA A 483 7.25 -18.38 -15.99
CA ALA A 483 7.20 -17.43 -14.88
C ALA A 483 6.86 -18.12 -13.56
N LYS A 484 7.48 -17.69 -12.46
CA LYS A 484 7.14 -18.08 -11.09
C LYS A 484 6.14 -17.09 -10.52
N LEU A 485 4.92 -17.57 -10.33
CA LEU A 485 3.72 -16.88 -9.85
C LEU A 485 3.11 -17.66 -8.67
N VAL A 486 3.98 -18.24 -7.83
CA VAL A 486 3.58 -19.07 -6.68
C VAL A 486 2.70 -18.25 -5.74
N ARG A 487 1.55 -18.81 -5.34
CA ARG A 487 0.55 -18.19 -4.45
C ARG A 487 -0.03 -16.88 -4.96
N ILE A 488 0.03 -16.62 -6.27
CA ILE A 488 -0.57 -15.41 -6.83
C ILE A 488 -2.09 -15.39 -6.59
N ASN A 489 -2.63 -14.22 -6.25
CA ASN A 489 -4.07 -14.00 -6.01
C ASN A 489 -4.70 -13.31 -7.23
N LEU A 490 -5.35 -14.07 -8.10
CA LEU A 490 -6.00 -13.61 -9.34
C LEU A 490 -7.46 -14.14 -9.46
N PRO A 491 -8.32 -13.91 -8.44
CA PRO A 491 -9.69 -14.37 -8.50
C PRO A 491 -10.43 -13.60 -9.59
N LYS A 492 -11.29 -14.30 -10.34
CA LYS A 492 -12.11 -13.77 -11.44
C LYS A 492 -11.30 -13.16 -12.60
N ALA A 493 -9.98 -13.37 -12.63
CA ALA A 493 -9.13 -12.83 -13.68
C ALA A 493 -9.53 -13.37 -15.05
N ASP A 494 -9.55 -12.50 -16.06
CA ASP A 494 -9.62 -12.93 -17.45
C ASP A 494 -8.21 -13.22 -17.95
N LEU A 495 -7.84 -14.50 -17.99
CA LEU A 495 -6.58 -15.04 -18.50
C LEU A 495 -6.83 -15.85 -19.79
N SER A 496 -7.90 -15.55 -20.52
CA SER A 496 -8.20 -16.23 -21.78
C SER A 496 -7.05 -16.03 -22.77
N GLU A 497 -6.72 -17.10 -23.51
CA GLU A 497 -5.65 -17.09 -24.51
C GLU A 497 -4.24 -16.79 -23.96
N ALA A 498 -4.07 -16.70 -22.62
CA ALA A 498 -2.77 -16.45 -22.01
C ALA A 498 -1.80 -17.63 -22.25
N ASN A 499 -0.52 -17.30 -22.45
CA ASN A 499 0.57 -18.26 -22.50
C ASN A 499 1.27 -18.36 -21.13
N LEU A 500 0.94 -19.42 -20.40
CA LEU A 500 1.49 -19.77 -19.09
C LEU A 500 2.23 -21.13 -19.15
N THR A 501 2.73 -21.48 -20.34
CA THR A 501 3.46 -22.71 -20.59
C THR A 501 4.66 -22.84 -19.66
N LYS A 502 4.78 -23.95 -18.93
CA LYS A 502 5.84 -24.24 -17.94
C LYS A 502 5.89 -23.30 -16.73
N SER A 503 4.91 -22.42 -16.54
CA SER A 503 4.89 -21.47 -15.43
C SER A 503 4.56 -22.17 -14.10
N ASP A 504 4.93 -21.54 -13.00
CA ASP A 504 4.72 -22.05 -11.64
C ASP A 504 3.66 -21.22 -10.91
N LEU A 505 2.45 -21.75 -10.83
CA LEU A 505 1.26 -21.21 -10.18
C LEU A 505 0.85 -22.10 -8.98
N ASN A 506 1.81 -22.75 -8.34
CA ASN A 506 1.58 -23.55 -7.14
C ASN A 506 0.82 -22.71 -6.09
N HIS A 507 -0.26 -23.27 -5.54
CA HIS A 507 -1.13 -22.63 -4.55
C HIS A 507 -1.71 -21.27 -4.96
N ALA A 508 -1.81 -20.96 -6.25
CA ALA A 508 -2.48 -19.75 -6.73
C ALA A 508 -3.99 -19.75 -6.40
N ASP A 509 -4.56 -18.58 -6.16
CA ASP A 509 -6.02 -18.38 -6.14
C ASP A 509 -6.49 -17.85 -7.49
N LEU A 510 -7.19 -18.69 -8.23
CA LEU A 510 -7.74 -18.46 -9.56
C LEU A 510 -9.23 -18.84 -9.57
N ASN A 511 -9.92 -18.70 -8.43
CA ASN A 511 -11.35 -18.97 -8.36
C ASN A 511 -12.10 -18.10 -9.38
N HIS A 512 -13.09 -18.67 -10.06
CA HIS A 512 -13.85 -18.00 -11.11
C HIS A 512 -13.03 -17.41 -12.28
N ALA A 513 -11.72 -17.69 -12.40
CA ALA A 513 -10.89 -17.15 -13.47
C ALA A 513 -11.28 -17.73 -14.83
N ASN A 514 -11.16 -16.93 -15.88
CA ASN A 514 -11.34 -17.37 -17.26
C ASN A 514 -9.97 -17.72 -17.87
N LEU A 515 -9.71 -19.00 -18.11
CA LEU A 515 -8.51 -19.57 -18.74
C LEU A 515 -8.86 -20.24 -20.08
N GLY A 516 -9.97 -19.83 -20.71
CA GLY A 516 -10.41 -20.38 -21.99
C GLY A 516 -9.34 -20.18 -23.07
N ASN A 517 -9.08 -21.22 -23.87
CA ASN A 517 -8.03 -21.25 -24.90
C ASN A 517 -6.59 -21.00 -24.40
N ALA A 518 -6.33 -20.90 -23.10
CA ALA A 518 -4.98 -20.62 -22.58
C ALA A 518 -3.99 -21.75 -22.89
N LEU A 519 -2.72 -21.38 -23.11
CA LEU A 519 -1.60 -22.31 -23.29
C LEU A 519 -0.96 -22.60 -21.92
N LEU A 520 -1.28 -23.77 -21.36
CA LEU A 520 -0.93 -24.18 -20.00
C LEU A 520 -0.09 -25.47 -19.99
N ALA A 521 0.56 -25.80 -21.11
CA ALA A 521 1.31 -27.04 -21.22
C ALA A 521 2.43 -27.04 -20.17
N ARG A 522 2.54 -28.12 -19.39
CA ARG A 522 3.53 -28.28 -18.31
C ARG A 522 3.46 -27.23 -17.20
N VAL A 523 2.36 -26.48 -17.04
CA VAL A 523 2.17 -25.55 -15.93
C VAL A 523 2.11 -26.30 -14.59
N ASN A 524 2.63 -25.71 -13.52
CA ASN A 524 2.45 -26.22 -12.16
C ASN A 524 1.32 -25.46 -11.45
N LEU A 525 0.19 -26.10 -11.22
CA LEU A 525 -0.99 -25.62 -10.50
C LEU A 525 -1.26 -26.47 -9.25
N THR A 526 -0.23 -27.10 -8.69
CA THR A 526 -0.36 -27.96 -7.49
C THR A 526 -1.03 -27.19 -6.36
N GLY A 527 -2.12 -27.74 -5.83
CA GLY A 527 -2.87 -27.16 -4.71
C GLY A 527 -3.49 -25.79 -4.98
N ALA A 528 -3.63 -25.37 -6.25
CA ALA A 528 -4.27 -24.11 -6.62
C ALA A 528 -5.79 -24.16 -6.36
N ASN A 529 -6.39 -23.02 -6.04
CA ASN A 529 -7.84 -22.85 -6.03
C ASN A 529 -8.32 -22.43 -7.42
N LEU A 530 -8.96 -23.34 -8.12
CA LEU A 530 -9.50 -23.19 -9.48
C LEU A 530 -11.02 -23.42 -9.50
N SER A 531 -11.67 -23.28 -8.34
CA SER A 531 -13.11 -23.49 -8.23
C SER A 531 -13.86 -22.52 -9.14
N HIS A 532 -14.86 -23.03 -9.86
CA HIS A 532 -15.62 -22.28 -10.87
C HIS A 532 -14.79 -21.69 -12.04
N ALA A 533 -13.51 -22.04 -12.19
CA ALA A 533 -12.70 -21.51 -13.29
C ALA A 533 -13.12 -22.09 -14.65
N ASN A 534 -12.91 -21.34 -15.73
CA ASN A 534 -13.21 -21.75 -17.10
C ASN A 534 -11.94 -22.09 -17.87
N PHE A 535 -11.73 -23.35 -18.20
CA PHE A 535 -10.64 -23.91 -19.02
C PHE A 535 -11.12 -24.40 -20.39
N GLY A 536 -12.28 -23.94 -20.88
CA GLY A 536 -12.80 -24.36 -22.18
C GLY A 536 -11.73 -24.29 -23.27
N PHE A 537 -11.46 -25.40 -23.95
CA PHE A 537 -10.47 -25.55 -25.02
C PHE A 537 -8.99 -25.28 -24.63
N ALA A 538 -8.68 -25.10 -23.35
CA ALA A 538 -7.33 -24.82 -22.86
C ALA A 538 -6.36 -26.00 -23.11
N LYS A 539 -5.06 -25.69 -23.24
CA LYS A 539 -4.00 -26.68 -23.52
C LYS A 539 -3.22 -27.01 -22.25
N LEU A 540 -3.63 -28.05 -21.53
CA LEU A 540 -3.09 -28.46 -20.23
C LEU A 540 -2.20 -29.71 -20.30
N SER A 541 -1.78 -30.12 -21.49
CA SER A 541 -0.95 -31.33 -21.64
C SER A 541 0.28 -31.30 -20.73
N TYR A 542 0.52 -32.40 -20.01
CA TYR A 542 1.61 -32.53 -19.01
C TYR A 542 1.58 -31.52 -17.85
N ALA A 543 0.48 -30.78 -17.63
CA ALA A 543 0.36 -29.89 -16.47
C ALA A 543 0.29 -30.68 -15.15
N ASN A 544 0.68 -30.05 -14.05
CA ASN A 544 0.53 -30.60 -12.71
C ASN A 544 -0.56 -29.86 -11.94
N LEU A 545 -1.71 -30.49 -11.77
CA LEU A 545 -2.89 -30.03 -11.03
C LEU A 545 -3.13 -30.90 -9.77
N SER A 546 -2.11 -31.59 -9.25
CA SER A 546 -2.27 -32.44 -8.07
C SER A 546 -2.80 -31.64 -6.89
N SER A 547 -3.77 -32.21 -6.16
CA SER A 547 -4.44 -31.58 -5.02
C SER A 547 -5.12 -30.24 -5.30
N ALA A 548 -5.29 -29.82 -6.56
CA ALA A 548 -5.97 -28.58 -6.90
C ALA A 548 -7.48 -28.68 -6.65
N ASN A 549 -8.11 -27.56 -6.33
CA ASN A 549 -9.57 -27.46 -6.23
C ASN A 549 -10.16 -26.99 -7.56
N LEU A 550 -10.73 -27.90 -8.34
CA LEU A 550 -11.42 -27.65 -9.62
C LEU A 550 -12.95 -27.83 -9.49
N SER A 551 -13.50 -27.70 -8.27
CA SER A 551 -14.94 -27.89 -8.09
C SER A 551 -15.72 -26.90 -8.95
N HIS A 552 -16.76 -27.37 -9.62
CA HIS A 552 -17.56 -26.59 -10.56
C HIS A 552 -16.79 -25.95 -11.73
N ALA A 553 -15.54 -26.35 -12.01
CA ALA A 553 -14.77 -25.82 -13.13
C ALA A 553 -15.35 -26.29 -14.48
N ASN A 554 -15.23 -25.44 -15.50
CA ASN A 554 -15.57 -25.79 -16.88
C ASN A 554 -14.31 -26.19 -17.64
N LEU A 555 -14.19 -27.46 -18.04
CA LEU A 555 -13.05 -28.04 -18.77
C LEU A 555 -13.48 -28.61 -20.14
N ILE A 556 -14.60 -28.13 -20.71
CA ILE A 556 -15.10 -28.61 -22.01
C ILE A 556 -13.99 -28.54 -23.06
N CYS A 557 -13.78 -29.64 -23.78
CA CYS A 557 -12.81 -29.75 -24.87
C CYS A 557 -11.36 -29.37 -24.50
N ALA A 558 -11.01 -29.36 -23.21
CA ALA A 558 -9.63 -29.11 -22.77
C ALA A 558 -8.70 -30.29 -23.12
N ASP A 559 -7.44 -29.99 -23.43
CA ASP A 559 -6.40 -31.01 -23.63
C ASP A 559 -5.73 -31.31 -22.29
N LEU A 560 -6.12 -32.42 -21.65
CA LEU A 560 -5.63 -32.90 -20.36
C LEU A 560 -4.69 -34.11 -20.51
N ARG A 561 -4.11 -34.32 -21.70
CA ARG A 561 -3.25 -35.48 -21.95
C ARG A 561 -2.05 -35.47 -21.02
N HIS A 562 -1.80 -36.59 -20.34
CA HIS A 562 -0.71 -36.73 -19.39
C HIS A 562 -0.69 -35.74 -18.22
N THR A 563 -1.81 -35.05 -17.95
CA THR A 563 -1.94 -34.13 -16.83
C THR A 563 -1.99 -34.90 -15.50
N ASN A 564 -1.32 -34.39 -14.47
CA ASN A 564 -1.43 -34.93 -13.12
C ASN A 564 -2.58 -34.25 -12.36
N LEU A 565 -3.67 -34.97 -12.13
CA LEU A 565 -4.85 -34.57 -11.34
C LEU A 565 -4.97 -35.38 -10.04
N SER A 566 -3.88 -36.02 -9.59
CA SER A 566 -3.92 -36.89 -8.40
C SER A 566 -4.39 -36.10 -7.17
N GLY A 567 -5.39 -36.62 -6.47
CA GLY A 567 -6.01 -35.96 -5.31
C GLY A 567 -6.77 -34.66 -5.61
N ALA A 568 -6.95 -34.26 -6.87
CA ALA A 568 -7.67 -33.04 -7.22
C ALA A 568 -9.19 -33.17 -6.94
N ASN A 569 -9.83 -32.06 -6.58
CA ASN A 569 -11.28 -31.99 -6.43
C ASN A 569 -11.93 -31.51 -7.75
N LEU A 570 -12.53 -32.42 -8.50
CA LEU A 570 -13.27 -32.16 -9.75
C LEU A 570 -14.79 -32.25 -9.55
N SER A 571 -15.28 -32.15 -8.29
CA SER A 571 -16.71 -32.30 -8.02
C SER A 571 -17.54 -31.28 -8.81
N ASN A 572 -18.60 -31.76 -9.46
CA ASN A 572 -19.47 -30.96 -10.34
C ASN A 572 -18.76 -30.24 -11.50
N ALA A 573 -17.53 -30.61 -11.85
CA ALA A 573 -16.83 -30.04 -13.00
C ALA A 573 -17.42 -30.53 -14.33
N ASN A 574 -17.34 -29.72 -15.38
CA ASN A 574 -17.76 -30.12 -16.73
C ASN A 574 -16.55 -30.51 -17.59
N LEU A 575 -16.38 -31.79 -17.86
CA LEU A 575 -15.26 -32.36 -18.62
C LEU A 575 -15.68 -32.86 -20.02
N SER A 576 -16.87 -32.45 -20.50
CA SER A 576 -17.41 -32.94 -21.77
C SER A 576 -16.42 -32.69 -22.94
N GLY A 577 -16.03 -33.76 -23.61
CA GLY A 577 -15.10 -33.72 -24.75
C GLY A 577 -13.64 -33.42 -24.40
N ALA A 578 -13.25 -33.40 -23.12
CA ALA A 578 -11.86 -33.23 -22.73
C ALA A 578 -11.02 -34.48 -23.08
N ASP A 579 -9.80 -34.29 -23.60
CA ASP A 579 -8.87 -35.40 -23.87
C ASP A 579 -8.03 -35.71 -22.64
N MET A 580 -8.36 -36.79 -21.93
CA MET A 580 -7.65 -37.23 -20.71
C MET A 580 -6.75 -38.45 -20.93
N LYS A 581 -6.33 -38.73 -22.18
CA LYS A 581 -5.45 -39.86 -22.46
C LYS A 581 -4.16 -39.76 -21.63
N GLY A 582 -3.91 -40.77 -20.80
CA GLY A 582 -2.73 -40.83 -19.93
C GLY A 582 -2.77 -39.88 -18.73
N ALA A 583 -3.90 -39.22 -18.43
CA ALA A 583 -4.04 -38.37 -17.25
C ALA A 583 -4.02 -39.20 -15.96
N TYR A 584 -3.44 -38.65 -14.88
CA TYR A 584 -3.38 -39.29 -13.57
C TYR A 584 -4.47 -38.74 -12.66
N LEU A 585 -5.50 -39.53 -12.38
CA LEU A 585 -6.63 -39.17 -11.50
C LEU A 585 -6.64 -39.98 -10.19
N THR A 586 -5.49 -40.53 -9.79
CA THR A 586 -5.38 -41.33 -8.56
C THR A 586 -5.92 -40.55 -7.35
N GLY A 587 -6.95 -41.07 -6.69
CA GLY A 587 -7.59 -40.42 -5.55
C GLY A 587 -8.33 -39.09 -5.84
N ALA A 588 -8.53 -38.72 -7.10
CA ALA A 588 -9.29 -37.52 -7.47
C ALA A 588 -10.79 -37.67 -7.16
N ASN A 589 -11.49 -36.57 -6.90
CA ASN A 589 -12.93 -36.57 -6.64
C ASN A 589 -13.71 -36.03 -7.85
N LEU A 590 -14.36 -36.90 -8.62
CA LEU A 590 -15.20 -36.55 -9.78
C LEU A 590 -16.70 -36.57 -9.46
N ARG A 591 -17.12 -36.60 -8.19
CA ARG A 591 -18.55 -36.70 -7.83
C ARG A 591 -19.37 -35.61 -8.53
N GLY A 592 -20.40 -36.01 -9.27
CA GLY A 592 -21.27 -35.09 -10.03
C GLY A 592 -20.62 -34.44 -11.24
N ALA A 593 -19.38 -34.80 -11.61
CA ALA A 593 -18.74 -34.27 -12.80
C ALA A 593 -19.43 -34.77 -14.08
N ASN A 594 -19.60 -33.87 -15.06
CA ASN A 594 -20.09 -34.24 -16.38
C ASN A 594 -18.92 -34.79 -17.22
N VAL A 595 -18.78 -36.11 -17.25
CA VAL A 595 -17.72 -36.81 -17.97
C VAL A 595 -18.26 -38.15 -18.47
N SER A 596 -17.96 -38.51 -19.73
CA SER A 596 -18.35 -39.82 -20.26
C SER A 596 -17.29 -40.89 -19.99
N GLN A 597 -17.67 -42.16 -20.03
CA GLN A 597 -16.70 -43.27 -19.97
C GLN A 597 -15.67 -43.20 -21.10
N TYR A 598 -16.07 -42.68 -22.28
CA TYR A 598 -15.20 -42.52 -23.43
C TYR A 598 -14.05 -41.53 -23.17
N ASP A 599 -14.36 -40.42 -22.48
CA ASP A 599 -13.41 -39.35 -22.15
C ASP A 599 -12.36 -39.84 -21.14
N LEU A 600 -12.73 -40.74 -20.24
CA LEU A 600 -11.84 -41.32 -19.23
C LEU A 600 -10.95 -42.46 -19.74
N ARG A 601 -11.07 -42.88 -21.02
CA ARG A 601 -10.29 -44.01 -21.53
C ARG A 601 -8.79 -43.68 -21.55
N GLY A 602 -8.02 -44.55 -20.93
CA GLY A 602 -6.56 -44.38 -20.81
C GLY A 602 -6.12 -43.44 -19.69
N ALA A 603 -7.04 -42.94 -18.86
CA ALA A 603 -6.70 -42.27 -17.61
C ALA A 603 -6.43 -43.28 -16.49
N TYR A 604 -5.56 -42.92 -15.54
CA TYR A 604 -5.27 -43.72 -14.35
C TYR A 604 -6.20 -43.34 -13.21
N LEU A 605 -7.18 -44.19 -12.89
CA LEU A 605 -8.29 -43.87 -11.99
C LEU A 605 -8.20 -44.48 -10.59
N LYS A 606 -7.09 -45.13 -10.24
CA LYS A 606 -6.98 -45.89 -8.98
C LYS A 606 -7.43 -45.07 -7.76
N GLY A 607 -8.46 -45.53 -7.07
CA GLY A 607 -8.99 -44.88 -5.88
C GLY A 607 -9.74 -43.56 -6.10
N ALA A 608 -9.99 -43.15 -7.35
CA ALA A 608 -10.79 -41.97 -7.66
C ALA A 608 -12.24 -42.16 -7.24
N ILE A 609 -12.91 -41.08 -6.85
CA ILE A 609 -14.37 -41.05 -6.64
C ILE A 609 -15.01 -40.71 -7.99
N MET A 610 -15.81 -41.62 -8.53
CA MET A 610 -16.45 -41.50 -9.85
C MET A 610 -17.66 -40.55 -9.80
N PRO A 611 -18.22 -40.14 -10.97
CA PRO A 611 -19.37 -39.22 -11.02
C PRO A 611 -20.59 -39.64 -10.20
N ASP A 612 -20.84 -40.94 -10.08
CA ASP A 612 -21.91 -41.52 -9.27
C ASP A 612 -21.59 -41.60 -7.75
N GLY A 613 -20.37 -41.23 -7.36
CA GLY A 613 -19.87 -41.29 -5.99
C GLY A 613 -19.21 -42.61 -5.60
N SER A 614 -19.17 -43.61 -6.49
CA SER A 614 -18.45 -44.87 -6.25
C SER A 614 -16.93 -44.66 -6.25
N LYS A 615 -16.17 -45.52 -5.57
CA LYS A 615 -14.70 -45.47 -5.61
C LYS A 615 -14.17 -46.47 -6.65
N HIS A 616 -13.36 -46.00 -7.58
CA HIS A 616 -12.72 -46.85 -8.58
C HIS A 616 -11.62 -47.71 -7.93
N PRO A 617 -11.55 -49.02 -8.21
CA PRO A 617 -10.54 -49.91 -7.65
C PRO A 617 -9.10 -49.53 -8.00
#